data_AF-A0A964V131-F1
#
_entry.id   AF-A0A964V131-F1
#
_cell.length_a   1.000
_cell.length_b   1.000
_cell.length_c   1.000
_cell.angle_alpha   90.00
_cell.angle_beta   90.00
_cell.angle_gamma   90.00
#
_symmetry.space_group_name_H-M   'P 1'
#
loop_
_entity.id
_entity.type
_entity.pdbx_description
1 polymer ?
#
loop_
_entity_poly.entity_id
_entity_poly.type
_entity_poly.pdbx_seq_one_letter_code
_entity_poly.pdbx_strand_id
1 'polypeptide(L)' 'MTFAEILKEMRLELHLSQPACAAHLGISRRTLQYWEAGEERHIPHVLMQEGAIARLTTLLTNQLNSAEVAPVT' A
#
# COMPACT_ATOMS: atom_id res chain seq x y z
N MET A 1 -14.91 -2.59 5.00
CA MET A 1 -13.73 -3.00 4.22
C MET A 1 -12.80 -3.82 5.10
N THR A 2 -12.25 -4.89 4.56
CA THR A 2 -11.21 -5.72 5.16
C THR A 2 -9.81 -5.13 4.93
N PHE A 3 -8.80 -5.62 5.64
CA PHE A 3 -7.40 -5.24 5.39
C PHE A 3 -6.99 -5.48 3.93
N ALA A 4 -7.40 -6.59 3.33
CA ALA A 4 -7.08 -6.93 1.95
C ALA A 4 -7.64 -5.91 0.95
N GLU A 5 -8.89 -5.49 1.15
CA GLU A 5 -9.56 -4.47 0.33
C GLU A 5 -8.85 -3.12 0.45
N ILE A 6 -8.60 -2.66 1.69
CA ILE A 6 -7.91 -1.40 1.97
C ILE A 6 -6.52 -1.37 1.32
N LEU A 7 -5.74 -2.44 1.52
CA LEU A 7 -4.37 -2.52 0.98
C LEU A 7 -4.35 -2.44 -0.55
N LYS A 8 -5.28 -3.15 -1.20
CA LYS A 8 -5.39 -3.17 -2.67
C LYS A 8 -5.84 -1.83 -3.22
N GLU A 9 -6.82 -1.18 -2.58
CA GLU A 9 -7.30 0.14 -2.98
C GLU A 9 -6.19 1.18 -2.89
N MET A 10 -5.49 1.28 -1.75
CA MET A 10 -4.37 2.20 -1.58
C MET A 10 -3.27 1.97 -2.62
N ARG A 11 -2.94 0.71 -2.93
CA ARG A 11 -1.95 0.40 -3.97
C ARG A 11 -2.37 0.94 -5.34
N LEU A 12 -3.64 0.79 -5.71
CA LEU A 12 -4.17 1.23 -7.00
C LEU A 12 -4.23 2.76 -7.08
N GLU A 13 -4.58 3.43 -5.99
CA GLU A 13 -4.56 4.90 -5.87
C GLU A 13 -3.15 5.47 -6.03
N LEU A 14 -2.15 4.78 -5.48
CA LEU A 14 -0.73 5.09 -5.68
C LEU A 14 -0.19 4.69 -7.07
N HIS A 15 -1.03 4.13 -7.94
CA HIS A 15 -0.65 3.61 -9.26
C HIS A 15 0.50 2.58 -9.22
N LEU A 16 0.62 1.83 -8.13
CA LEU A 16 1.69 0.85 -7.95
C LEU A 16 1.30 -0.53 -8.48
N SER A 17 2.23 -1.19 -9.16
CA SER A 17 2.16 -2.63 -9.40
C SER A 17 2.36 -3.39 -8.07
N GLN A 18 1.94 -4.65 -8.01
CA GLN A 18 2.20 -5.50 -6.83
C GLN A 18 3.70 -5.60 -6.48
N PRO A 19 4.63 -5.84 -7.43
CA PRO A 19 6.06 -5.82 -7.12
C PRO A 19 6.56 -4.49 -6.53
N ALA A 20 6.08 -3.35 -7.07
CA ALA A 20 6.50 -2.03 -6.60
C ALA A 20 5.99 -1.74 -5.19
N CYS A 21 4.72 -2.06 -4.91
CA CYS A 21 4.15 -1.93 -3.57
C CYS A 21 4.85 -2.84 -2.55
N ALA A 22 5.12 -4.10 -2.93
CA ALA A 22 5.84 -5.03 -2.07
C ALA A 22 7.26 -4.53 -1.74
N ALA A 23 7.97 -3.97 -2.71
CA ALA A 23 9.28 -3.35 -2.51
C ALA A 23 9.18 -2.15 -1.55
N HIS A 24 8.17 -1.30 -1.70
CA HIS A 24 7.95 -0.16 -0.81
C HIS A 24 7.65 -0.60 0.64
N LEU A 25 6.90 -1.68 0.81
CA LEU A 25 6.56 -2.23 2.12
C LEU A 25 7.68 -3.08 2.75
N GLY A 26 8.72 -3.42 1.98
CA GLY A 26 9.82 -4.29 2.44
C GLY A 26 9.41 -5.75 2.60
N ILE A 27 8.47 -6.23 1.78
CA ILE A 27 7.97 -7.62 1.80
C ILE A 27 8.13 -8.29 0.43
N SER A 28 7.97 -9.61 0.38
CA SER A 28 7.99 -10.31 -0.92
C SER A 28 6.72 -10.00 -1.74
N ARG A 29 6.83 -10.03 -3.08
CA ARG A 29 5.66 -9.94 -3.98
C ARG A 29 4.59 -10.98 -3.62
N ARG A 30 5.02 -12.20 -3.27
CA ARG A 30 4.10 -13.30 -2.93
C ARG A 30 3.34 -13.01 -1.63
N THR A 31 4.01 -12.41 -0.64
CA THR A 31 3.37 -11.94 0.60
C THR A 31 2.27 -10.93 0.28
N LEU A 32 2.57 -9.92 -0.55
CA LEU A 32 1.55 -8.94 -0.96
C LEU A 32 0.39 -9.60 -1.71
N GLN A 33 0.67 -10.53 -2.62
CA GLN A 33 -0.37 -11.27 -3.34
C GLN A 33 -1.33 -11.99 -2.39
N TYR A 34 -0.82 -12.67 -1.37
CA TYR A 34 -1.66 -13.35 -0.38
C TYR A 34 -2.45 -12.38 0.49
N TRP A 35 -1.84 -11.28 0.92
CA TRP A 35 -2.52 -10.25 1.70
C TRP A 35 -3.69 -9.63 0.94
N GLU A 36 -3.50 -9.29 -0.35
CA GLU A 36 -4.57 -8.73 -1.21
C GLU A 36 -5.64 -9.77 -1.59
N ALA A 37 -5.31 -11.05 -1.56
CA ALA A 37 -6.28 -12.12 -1.78
C ALA A 37 -7.20 -12.35 -0.58
N GLY A 38 -6.85 -11.85 0.61
CA GLY A 38 -7.64 -12.02 1.83
C GLY A 38 -7.66 -13.46 2.36
N GLU A 39 -6.66 -14.27 2.02
CA GLU A 39 -6.59 -15.65 2.49
C GLU A 39 -6.27 -15.70 3.99
N GLU A 40 -7.20 -16.18 4.82
CA GLU A 40 -7.16 -16.09 6.29
C GLU A 40 -5.84 -16.57 6.91
N ARG A 41 -5.23 -17.62 6.35
CA ARG A 41 -3.97 -18.20 6.85
C ARG A 41 -2.74 -17.31 6.60
N HIS A 42 -2.87 -16.32 5.73
CA HIS A 42 -1.80 -15.44 5.30
C HIS A 42 -2.05 -13.97 5.67
N ILE A 43 -3.18 -13.65 6.28
CA ILE A 43 -3.44 -12.32 6.83
C ILE A 43 -2.43 -12.07 7.96
N PRO A 44 -1.67 -10.97 7.91
CA PRO A 44 -0.67 -10.70 8.93
C PRO A 44 -1.33 -10.20 10.22
N HIS A 45 -0.58 -10.25 11.33
CA HIS A 45 -1.04 -9.70 12.59
C HIS A 45 -1.41 -8.20 12.48
N VAL A 46 -2.37 -7.73 13.29
CA VAL A 46 -2.93 -6.37 13.21
C VAL A 46 -1.86 -5.27 13.21
N LEU A 47 -0.81 -5.39 14.03
CA LEU A 47 0.29 -4.42 14.04
C LEU A 47 1.03 -4.28 12.69
N MET A 48 1.14 -5.38 11.94
CA MET A 48 1.76 -5.37 10.62
C MET A 48 0.81 -4.82 9.55
N GLN A 49 -0.50 -5.00 9.73
CA GLN A 49 -1.52 -4.34 8.90
C GLN A 49 -1.46 -2.83 9.07
N GLU A 50 -1.46 -2.35 10.32
CA GLU A 50 -1.34 -0.92 10.66
C GLU A 50 -0.04 -0.33 10.11
N GLY A 51 1.08 -1.02 10.27
CA GLY A 51 2.37 -0.59 9.73
C GLY A 51 2.40 -0.49 8.20
N ALA A 52 1.73 -1.42 7.50
CA ALA A 52 1.62 -1.36 6.04
C ALA A 52 0.77 -0.16 5.59
N ILE A 53 -0.39 0.04 6.23
CA ILE A 53 -1.28 1.17 5.95
C ILE A 53 -0.55 2.49 6.21
N ALA A 54 0.09 2.66 7.36
CA ALA A 54 0.79 3.89 7.72
C ALA A 54 1.88 4.28 6.69
N ARG A 55 2.63 3.30 6.17
CA ARG A 55 3.64 3.54 5.13
C ARG A 55 3.02 3.98 3.81
N LEU A 56 1.96 3.32 3.35
CA LEU A 56 1.29 3.71 2.11
C LEU A 56 0.57 5.06 2.25
N THR A 57 -0.02 5.37 3.40
CA THR A 57 -0.59 6.70 3.68
C THR A 57 0.49 7.77 3.58
N THR A 58 1.66 7.55 4.18
CA THR A 58 2.79 8.49 4.09
C THR A 58 3.21 8.71 2.63
N LEU A 59 3.27 7.65 1.82
CA LEU A 59 3.61 7.75 0.41
C LEU A 59 2.56 8.56 -0.37
N LEU A 60 1.27 8.32 -0.13
CA LEU A 60 0.18 9.02 -0.80
C LEU A 60 0.20 10.51 -0.47
N THR A 61 0.38 10.86 0.81
CA THR A 61 0.54 12.25 1.24
C THR A 61 1.72 12.93 0.55
N ASN A 62 2.86 12.24 0.42
CA ASN A 62 4.02 12.79 -0.29
C ASN A 62 3.75 13.00 -1.79
N GLN A 63 2.99 12.10 -2.44
CA GLN A 63 2.60 12.23 -3.84
C GLN A 63 1.65 13.42 -4.08
N LEU A 64 0.67 13.62 -3.20
CA LEU A 64 -0.26 14.76 -3.25
C LEU A 64 0.47 16.09 -3.04
N ASN A 65 1.33 16.16 -2.02
CA ASN A 65 2.13 17.37 -1.77
C ASN A 65 3.09 17.69 -2.92
N SER A 66 3.61 16.66 -3.61
CA SER A 66 4.48 16.87 -4.78
C SER A 66 3.70 17.37 -6.00
N ALA A 67 2.41 17.02 -6.13
CA ALA A 67 1.56 17.46 -7.23
C ALA A 67 1.09 18.93 -7.08
N GLU A 68 1.01 19.44 -5.85
CA GLU A 68 0.52 20.80 -5.55
C GLU A 68 1.57 21.90 -5.79
N VAL A 69 2.86 21.55 -5.91
CA VAL A 69 3.99 22.48 -6.09
C VAL A 69 4.31 22.75 -7.59
N ALA A 70 3.46 22.30 -8.53
CA ALA A 70 3.66 22.60 -9.95
C ALA A 70 3.70 24.14 -10.18
N PRO A 71 4.74 24.69 -10.82
CA PRO A 71 4.92 26.12 -10.92
C PRO A 71 3.80 26.73 -11.76
N VAL A 72 3.18 27.79 -11.23
CA VAL A 72 2.41 28.74 -12.02
C VAL A 72 3.37 29.37 -13.02
N THR A 73 3.38 28.86 -14.26
CA THR A 73 3.95 29.53 -15.43
C THR A 73 2.95 30.53 -16.01
#